data_AF-A0A1E5QBE8-F1
#
_entry.id   AF-A0A1E5QBE8-F1
#
_cell.length_a   1.000
_cell.length_b   1.000
_cell.length_c   1.000
_cell.angle_alpha   90.00
_cell.angle_beta   90.00
_cell.angle_gamma   90.00
#
_symmetry.space_group_name_H-M   'P 1'
#
loop_
_entity.id
_entity.type
_entity.pdbx_description
1 polymer ?
#
loop_
_entity_poly.entity_id
_entity_poly.type
_entity_poly.pdbx_seq_one_letter_code
_entity_poly.pdbx_strand_id
1 'polypeptide(L)'
;MQAYVVLMFILVIGGTVLDMIHKKSAKYFFAKAKAAQASRTRELGAGDKIGIAVSTVAVDVMTSGEFCNPRRRISHLFTMYGFILFVVTTVALVFAYPTNEAPSIVSQLWHLSAAMVMFGGYWFWFFIRVDVSAEGNPWYRIVKADMFILSLLGTTTFGLVWSILQANGVAPWTTVFLALFIIAATVLFAGVLWSKFAHMFFKPAAAFNKRVIKADGSRENLPELGDLSDPALHKRFPDIPEYMGKNPANMGLGIKREQPQHY
;
A
#
# COMPACT_ATOMS: atom_id res chain seq x y z
N MET A 1 -4.00 28.50 0.67
CA MET A 1 -3.96 27.12 0.12
C MET A 1 -2.55 26.62 -0.18
N GLN A 2 -1.73 27.34 -0.95
CA GLN A 2 -0.36 26.91 -1.29
C GLN A 2 0.49 26.55 -0.07
N ALA A 3 0.59 27.44 0.92
CA ALA A 3 1.35 27.18 2.16
C ALA A 3 0.84 25.94 2.92
N TYR A 4 -0.48 25.69 2.92
CA TYR A 4 -1.06 24.49 3.52
C TYR A 4 -0.60 23.22 2.79
N VAL A 5 -0.62 23.22 1.46
CA VAL A 5 -0.14 22.07 0.67
C VAL A 5 1.36 21.83 0.90
N VAL A 6 2.19 22.89 0.90
CA VAL A 6 3.63 22.78 1.23
C VAL A 6 3.83 22.17 2.61
N LEU A 7 3.07 22.63 3.62
CA LEU A 7 3.13 22.06 4.97
C LEU A 7 2.77 20.57 4.98
N MET A 8 1.74 20.14 4.24
CA MET A 8 1.38 18.73 4.15
C MET A 8 2.52 17.88 3.57
N PHE A 9 3.21 18.35 2.53
CA PHE A 9 4.39 17.67 1.99
C PHE A 9 5.52 17.54 3.02
N ILE A 10 5.81 18.62 3.76
CA ILE A 10 6.82 18.61 4.83
C ILE A 10 6.44 17.59 5.91
N LEU A 11 5.17 17.55 6.33
CA LEU A 11 4.68 16.60 7.32
C LEU A 11 4.79 15.14 6.84
N VAL A 12 4.55 14.86 5.56
CA VAL A 12 4.72 13.52 5.00
C VAL A 12 6.18 13.09 5.02
N ILE A 13 7.09 13.95 4.57
CA ILE A 13 8.53 13.66 4.55
C ILE A 13 9.02 13.47 5.99
N GLY A 14 8.74 14.43 6.87
CA GLY A 14 9.13 14.37 8.28
C GLY A 14 8.53 13.16 8.99
N GLY A 15 7.24 12.88 8.80
CA GLY A 15 6.56 11.73 9.37
C GLY A 15 7.13 10.39 8.88
N THR A 16 7.52 10.29 7.61
CA THR A 16 8.16 9.07 7.05
C THR A 16 9.56 8.86 7.61
N VAL A 17 10.35 9.93 7.76
CA VAL A 17 11.69 9.88 8.38
C VAL A 17 11.57 9.47 9.86
N LEU A 18 10.66 10.09 10.61
CA LEU A 18 10.41 9.74 12.01
C LEU A 18 9.91 8.30 12.14
N ASP A 19 9.06 7.82 11.24
CA ASP A 19 8.60 6.43 11.22
C ASP A 19 9.76 5.45 11.06
N MET A 20 10.68 5.75 10.12
CA MET A 20 11.89 4.96 9.88
C MET A 20 12.80 4.90 11.11
N ILE A 21 12.99 6.04 11.79
CA ILE A 21 13.79 6.14 13.03
C ILE A 21 13.12 5.36 14.15
N HIS A 22 11.82 5.61 14.40
CA HIS A 22 11.05 5.01 15.48
C HIS A 22 11.01 3.49 15.36
N LYS A 23 10.75 2.96 14.16
CA LYS A 23 10.69 1.52 13.88
C LYS A 23 12.07 0.87 13.71
N LYS A 24 13.15 1.65 13.74
CA LYS A 24 14.53 1.20 13.47
C LYS A 24 14.64 0.42 12.15
N SER A 25 13.77 0.72 11.18
CA SER A 25 13.61 -0.08 9.97
C SER A 25 14.87 -0.04 9.11
N ALA A 26 15.52 1.13 8.98
CA ALA A 26 16.81 1.25 8.30
C ALA A 26 17.87 0.31 8.90
N LYS A 27 18.05 0.34 10.22
CA LYS A 27 19.01 -0.53 10.92
C LYS A 27 18.71 -2.01 10.67
N TYR A 28 17.43 -2.38 10.73
CA TYR A 28 16.98 -3.74 10.43
C TYR A 28 17.30 -4.16 8.99
N PHE A 29 16.94 -3.33 8.00
CA PHE A 29 17.17 -3.64 6.58
C PHE A 29 18.66 -3.69 6.24
N PHE A 30 19.50 -2.82 6.80
CA PHE A 30 20.95 -2.89 6.61
C PHE A 30 21.55 -4.18 7.19
N ALA A 31 21.15 -4.57 8.41
CA ALA A 31 21.61 -5.81 9.01
C ALA A 31 21.17 -7.04 8.19
N LYS A 32 19.91 -7.05 7.73
CA LYS A 32 19.38 -8.09 6.86
C LYS A 32 20.08 -8.15 5.50
N ALA A 33 20.34 -7.01 4.86
CA ALA A 33 21.06 -6.95 3.60
C ALA A 33 22.48 -7.49 3.73
N LYS A 34 23.18 -7.16 4.83
CA LYS A 34 24.53 -7.68 5.10
C LYS A 34 24.52 -9.21 5.31
N ALA A 35 23.55 -9.73 6.07
CA ALA A 35 23.38 -11.17 6.27
C ALA A 35 23.01 -11.91 4.96
N ALA A 36 22.15 -11.31 4.14
CA ALA A 36 21.82 -11.83 2.82
C ALA A 36 23.07 -11.86 1.92
N GLN A 37 23.84 -10.78 1.86
CA GLN A 37 25.06 -10.71 1.06
C GLN A 37 26.10 -11.77 1.48
N ALA A 38 26.19 -12.10 2.77
CA ALA A 38 27.09 -13.15 3.27
C ALA A 38 26.63 -14.57 2.90
N SER A 39 25.34 -14.77 2.60
CA SER A 39 24.74 -16.07 2.27
C SER A 39 24.39 -16.22 0.79
N ARG A 40 24.82 -15.27 -0.06
CA ARG A 40 24.55 -15.33 -1.51
C ARG A 40 25.33 -16.47 -2.16
N THR A 41 24.70 -17.13 -3.12
CA THR A 41 25.35 -18.18 -3.92
C THR A 41 26.01 -17.61 -5.18
N ARG A 42 25.63 -16.39 -5.59
CA ARG A 42 26.26 -15.67 -6.70
C ARG A 42 26.24 -14.16 -6.52
N GLU A 43 27.15 -13.49 -7.22
CA GLU A 43 27.15 -12.03 -7.32
C GLU A 43 26.24 -11.55 -8.45
N LEU A 44 25.38 -10.58 -8.18
CA LEU A 44 24.57 -9.93 -9.23
C LEU A 44 25.33 -8.76 -9.85
N GLY A 45 25.41 -8.76 -11.18
CA GLY A 45 25.96 -7.66 -11.94
C GLY A 45 25.06 -6.42 -11.93
N ALA A 46 25.55 -5.32 -12.51
CA ALA A 46 24.74 -4.10 -12.68
C ALA A 46 23.49 -4.37 -13.56
N GLY A 47 23.65 -5.15 -14.62
CA GLY A 47 22.54 -5.52 -15.52
C GLY A 47 21.42 -6.30 -14.82
N ASP A 48 21.77 -7.27 -13.97
CA ASP A 48 20.79 -8.02 -13.17
C ASP A 48 19.99 -7.09 -12.25
N LYS A 49 20.68 -6.19 -11.55
CA LYS A 49 20.05 -5.23 -10.62
C LYS A 49 19.12 -4.27 -11.36
N ILE A 50 19.49 -3.81 -12.55
CA ILE A 50 18.64 -2.99 -13.41
C ILE A 50 17.40 -3.78 -13.85
N GLY A 51 17.58 -5.01 -14.34
CA GLY A 51 16.47 -5.88 -14.75
C GLY A 51 15.50 -6.15 -13.59
N ILE A 52 16.03 -6.37 -12.38
CA ILE A 52 15.22 -6.53 -11.17
C ILE A 52 14.47 -5.25 -10.83
N ALA A 53 15.12 -4.09 -10.87
CA ALA A 53 14.47 -2.80 -10.60
C ALA A 53 13.31 -2.54 -11.58
N VAL A 54 13.54 -2.76 -12.88
CA VAL A 54 12.51 -2.66 -13.91
C VAL A 54 11.35 -3.63 -13.63
N SER A 55 11.66 -4.87 -13.28
CA SER A 55 10.65 -5.87 -12.93
C SER A 55 9.85 -5.49 -11.68
N THR A 56 10.50 -4.94 -10.65
CA THR A 56 9.82 -4.45 -9.44
C THR A 56 8.86 -3.33 -9.78
N VAL A 57 9.30 -2.34 -10.57
CA VAL A 57 8.45 -1.23 -10.97
C VAL A 57 7.28 -1.74 -11.81
N ALA A 58 7.55 -2.56 -12.82
CA ALA A 58 6.52 -3.04 -13.73
C ALA A 58 5.51 -3.98 -13.07
N VAL A 59 5.96 -4.92 -12.24
CA VAL A 59 5.09 -5.93 -11.66
C VAL A 59 4.52 -5.44 -10.33
N ASP A 60 5.37 -5.02 -9.39
CA ASP A 60 4.95 -4.76 -8.02
C ASP A 60 4.35 -3.35 -7.86
N VAL A 61 4.96 -2.32 -8.45
CA VAL A 61 4.46 -0.94 -8.33
C VAL A 61 3.30 -0.71 -9.29
N MET A 62 3.51 -0.89 -10.60
CA MET A 62 2.52 -0.47 -11.59
C MET A 62 1.27 -1.34 -11.59
N THR A 63 1.41 -2.64 -11.32
CA THR A 63 0.28 -3.56 -11.42
C THR A 63 -0.11 -4.17 -10.08
N SER A 64 0.59 -3.86 -8.99
CA SER A 64 0.36 -4.48 -7.67
C SER A 64 0.34 -6.02 -7.76
N GLY A 65 1.24 -6.58 -8.55
CA GLY A 65 1.29 -8.01 -8.89
C GLY A 65 1.56 -8.93 -7.70
N GLU A 66 1.97 -8.38 -6.56
CA GLU A 66 2.08 -9.11 -5.29
C GLU A 66 0.72 -9.60 -4.76
N PHE A 67 -0.39 -9.01 -5.21
CA PHE A 67 -1.73 -9.43 -4.80
C PHE A 67 -2.23 -10.55 -5.71
N CYS A 68 -2.14 -11.78 -5.22
CA CYS A 68 -2.76 -12.94 -5.87
C CYS A 68 -4.30 -12.87 -5.87
N ASN A 69 -4.91 -12.11 -4.96
CA ASN A 69 -6.35 -11.93 -4.90
C ASN A 69 -6.78 -10.78 -5.84
N PRO A 70 -7.57 -11.05 -6.90
CA PRO A 70 -7.93 -10.04 -7.89
C PRO A 70 -8.80 -8.92 -7.31
N ARG A 71 -9.69 -9.21 -6.35
CA ARG A 71 -10.52 -8.18 -5.69
C ARG A 71 -9.64 -7.19 -4.92
N ARG A 72 -8.67 -7.71 -4.17
CA ARG A 72 -7.69 -6.88 -3.44
C ARG A 72 -6.81 -6.07 -4.38
N ARG A 73 -6.40 -6.68 -5.49
CA ARG A 73 -5.59 -6.01 -6.51
C ARG A 73 -6.35 -4.84 -7.14
N ILE A 74 -7.58 -5.05 -7.58
CA ILE A 74 -8.43 -4.01 -8.18
C ILE A 74 -8.67 -2.87 -7.19
N SER A 75 -9.15 -3.18 -5.99
CA SER A 75 -9.38 -2.17 -4.94
C SER A 75 -8.12 -1.34 -4.65
N HIS A 76 -6.96 -1.99 -4.57
CA HIS A 76 -5.69 -1.29 -4.33
C HIS A 76 -5.27 -0.42 -5.52
N LEU A 77 -5.41 -0.89 -6.76
CA LEU A 77 -5.04 -0.11 -7.95
C LEU A 77 -5.90 1.15 -8.08
N PHE A 78 -7.21 1.05 -7.87
CA PHE A 78 -8.10 2.22 -7.86
C PHE A 78 -7.73 3.21 -6.75
N THR A 79 -7.43 2.70 -5.54
CA THR A 79 -7.01 3.55 -4.42
C THR A 79 -5.67 4.23 -4.69
N MET A 80 -4.68 3.48 -5.19
CA MET A 80 -3.31 3.96 -5.41
C MET A 80 -3.25 4.98 -6.54
N TYR A 81 -3.76 4.64 -7.73
CA TYR A 81 -3.74 5.54 -8.87
C TYR A 81 -4.72 6.70 -8.70
N GLY A 82 -5.87 6.47 -8.07
CA GLY A 82 -6.78 7.53 -7.67
C GLY A 82 -6.08 8.53 -6.75
N PHE A 83 -5.36 8.06 -5.72
CA PHE A 83 -4.67 8.96 -4.80
C PHE A 83 -3.51 9.72 -5.47
N ILE A 84 -2.68 9.06 -6.28
CA ILE A 84 -1.60 9.72 -7.02
C ILE A 84 -2.17 10.82 -7.92
N LEU A 85 -3.20 10.51 -8.71
CA LEU A 85 -3.84 11.47 -9.61
C LEU A 85 -4.51 12.61 -8.83
N PHE A 86 -5.11 12.32 -7.67
CA PHE A 86 -5.72 13.30 -6.78
C PHE A 86 -4.69 14.29 -6.24
N VAL A 87 -3.54 13.81 -5.79
CA VAL A 87 -2.45 14.67 -5.32
C VAL A 87 -1.89 15.53 -6.46
N VAL A 88 -1.61 14.93 -7.63
CA VAL A 88 -1.06 15.65 -8.78
C VAL A 88 -2.02 16.74 -9.27
N THR A 89 -3.30 16.43 -9.42
CA THR A 89 -4.31 17.40 -9.84
C THR A 89 -4.54 18.47 -8.78
N THR A 90 -4.50 18.13 -7.49
CA THR A 90 -4.55 19.13 -6.40
C THR A 90 -3.37 20.09 -6.47
N VAL A 91 -2.15 19.59 -6.69
CA VAL A 91 -0.96 20.43 -6.86
C VAL A 91 -1.10 21.31 -8.09
N ALA A 92 -1.55 20.76 -9.23
CA ALA A 92 -1.77 21.55 -10.44
C ALA A 92 -2.79 22.68 -10.21
N LEU A 93 -3.95 22.39 -9.62
CA LEU A 93 -4.97 23.40 -9.32
C LEU A 93 -4.45 24.47 -8.35
N VAL A 94 -3.70 24.09 -7.31
CA VAL A 94 -3.24 25.04 -6.28
C VAL A 94 -2.05 25.90 -6.72
N PHE A 95 -1.15 25.36 -7.55
CA PHE A 95 0.09 26.05 -7.91
C PHE A 95 0.14 26.54 -9.35
N ALA A 96 -0.39 25.79 -10.31
CA ALA A 96 -0.39 26.20 -11.73
C ALA A 96 -1.59 27.09 -12.07
N TYR A 97 -2.72 26.91 -11.37
CA TYR A 97 -3.96 27.67 -11.62
C TYR A 97 -4.52 28.34 -10.35
N PRO A 98 -3.71 29.14 -9.62
CA PRO A 98 -4.14 29.71 -8.33
C PRO A 98 -5.22 30.78 -8.47
N THR A 99 -5.26 31.49 -9.60
CA THR A 99 -6.17 32.62 -9.87
C THR A 99 -6.84 32.55 -11.24
N ASN A 100 -6.20 31.86 -12.19
CA ASN A 100 -6.72 31.68 -13.53
C ASN A 100 -7.63 30.45 -13.57
N GLU A 101 -8.61 30.47 -14.47
CA GLU A 101 -9.45 29.30 -14.69
C GLU A 101 -8.58 28.11 -15.15
N ALA A 102 -8.65 27.01 -14.40
CA ALA A 102 -7.95 25.79 -14.76
C ALA A 102 -8.62 25.15 -15.99
N PRO A 103 -7.86 24.52 -16.91
CA PRO A 103 -8.45 23.72 -17.97
C PRO A 103 -9.41 22.70 -17.38
N SER A 104 -10.60 22.57 -18.00
CA SER A 104 -11.69 21.71 -17.50
C SER A 104 -11.23 20.27 -17.21
N ILE A 105 -10.31 19.75 -18.03
CA ILE A 105 -9.72 18.42 -17.86
C ILE A 105 -9.02 18.25 -16.51
N VAL A 106 -8.34 19.28 -15.98
CA VAL A 106 -7.63 19.19 -14.69
C VAL A 106 -8.64 19.01 -13.56
N SER A 107 -9.70 19.81 -13.57
CA SER A 107 -10.80 19.70 -12.61
C SER A 107 -11.53 18.37 -12.75
N GLN A 108 -11.80 17.90 -13.97
CA GLN A 108 -12.43 16.59 -14.20
C GLN A 108 -11.57 15.43 -13.68
N LEU A 109 -10.25 15.46 -13.91
CA LEU A 109 -9.32 14.47 -13.38
C LEU A 109 -9.28 14.49 -11.85
N TRP A 110 -9.38 15.67 -11.23
CA TRP A 110 -9.50 15.76 -9.77
C TRP A 110 -10.74 15.03 -9.24
N HIS A 111 -11.91 15.24 -9.87
CA HIS A 111 -13.14 14.54 -9.48
C HIS A 111 -13.07 13.03 -9.74
N LEU A 112 -12.57 12.63 -10.92
CA LEU A 112 -12.40 11.23 -11.28
C LEU A 112 -11.48 10.52 -10.28
N SER A 113 -10.36 11.16 -9.94
CA SER A 113 -9.38 10.60 -9.02
C SER A 113 -9.96 10.40 -7.61
N ALA A 114 -10.76 11.34 -7.11
CA ALA A 114 -11.48 11.19 -5.85
C ALA A 114 -12.50 10.04 -5.90
N ALA A 115 -13.24 9.92 -7.01
CA ALA A 115 -14.16 8.81 -7.22
C ALA A 115 -13.45 7.44 -7.30
N MET A 116 -12.27 7.38 -7.92
CA MET A 116 -11.43 6.17 -7.95
C MET A 116 -10.99 5.76 -6.54
N VAL A 117 -10.54 6.71 -5.71
CA VAL A 117 -10.18 6.44 -4.31
C VAL A 117 -11.39 5.96 -3.52
N MET A 118 -12.55 6.60 -3.68
CA MET A 118 -13.78 6.18 -3.02
C MET A 118 -14.18 4.77 -3.43
N PHE A 119 -14.18 4.46 -4.73
CA PHE A 119 -14.51 3.12 -5.22
C PHE A 119 -13.57 2.07 -4.63
N GLY A 120 -12.26 2.26 -4.76
CA GLY A 120 -11.27 1.31 -4.24
C GLY A 120 -11.29 1.21 -2.71
N GLY A 121 -11.41 2.34 -2.02
CA GLY A 121 -11.33 2.45 -0.58
C GLY A 121 -12.57 1.98 0.15
N TYR A 122 -13.79 2.30 -0.33
CA TYR A 122 -15.02 1.76 0.24
C TYR A 122 -15.15 0.28 -0.03
N TRP A 123 -14.75 -0.17 -1.23
CA TRP A 123 -14.65 -1.59 -1.52
C TRP A 123 -13.71 -2.29 -0.51
N PHE A 124 -12.54 -1.71 -0.25
CA PHE A 124 -11.63 -2.23 0.76
C PHE A 124 -12.28 -2.27 2.15
N TRP A 125 -12.89 -1.16 2.58
CA TRP A 125 -13.44 -0.97 3.91
C TRP A 125 -14.53 -1.98 4.25
N PHE A 126 -15.50 -2.16 3.34
CA PHE A 126 -16.67 -3.00 3.60
C PHE A 126 -16.45 -4.48 3.26
N PHE A 127 -15.58 -4.81 2.29
CA PHE A 127 -15.54 -6.17 1.73
C PHE A 127 -14.18 -6.89 1.79
N ILE A 128 -13.06 -6.18 1.93
CA ILE A 128 -11.72 -6.78 1.84
C ILE A 128 -10.93 -6.66 3.14
N ARG A 129 -11.26 -5.70 4.00
CA ARG A 129 -10.62 -5.53 5.29
C ARG A 129 -10.68 -6.84 6.07
N VAL A 130 -9.50 -7.37 6.41
CA VAL A 130 -9.33 -8.71 7.02
C VAL A 130 -10.16 -8.87 8.28
N ASP A 131 -10.17 -7.84 9.14
CA ASP A 131 -10.97 -7.81 10.37
C ASP A 131 -12.45 -8.11 10.10
N VAL A 132 -12.98 -7.64 8.97
CA VAL A 132 -14.38 -7.83 8.56
C VAL A 132 -14.53 -9.16 7.82
N SER A 133 -13.77 -9.34 6.73
CA SER A 133 -13.99 -10.45 5.78
C SER A 133 -13.52 -11.81 6.27
N ALA A 134 -12.57 -11.85 7.21
CA ALA A 134 -11.93 -13.10 7.66
C ALA A 134 -12.00 -13.31 9.18
N GLU A 135 -12.04 -12.23 9.96
CA GLU A 135 -12.18 -12.28 11.43
C GLU A 135 -13.61 -12.04 11.93
N GLY A 136 -14.55 -11.67 11.06
CA GLY A 136 -15.97 -11.51 11.41
C GLY A 136 -16.29 -10.31 12.31
N ASN A 137 -15.37 -9.34 12.42
CA ASN A 137 -15.65 -8.13 13.17
C ASN A 137 -16.66 -7.24 12.43
N PRO A 138 -17.49 -6.47 13.16
CA PRO A 138 -18.38 -5.50 12.54
C PRO A 138 -17.63 -4.45 11.73
N TRP A 139 -18.17 -4.06 10.57
CA TRP A 139 -17.54 -3.08 9.66
C TRP A 139 -17.33 -1.70 10.32
N TYR A 140 -18.14 -1.35 11.32
CA TYR A 140 -18.03 -0.10 12.07
C TYR A 140 -17.03 -0.17 13.23
N ARG A 141 -16.38 -1.31 13.49
CA ARG A 141 -15.30 -1.41 14.47
C ARG A 141 -14.08 -0.67 13.92
N ILE A 142 -13.69 0.44 14.53
CA ILE A 142 -12.52 1.24 14.14
C ILE A 142 -11.34 0.88 15.04
N VAL A 143 -10.19 0.60 14.44
CA VAL A 143 -8.92 0.41 15.15
C VAL A 143 -7.87 1.41 14.68
N LYS A 144 -6.78 1.59 15.44
CA LYS A 144 -5.69 2.52 15.09
C LYS A 144 -5.13 2.27 13.68
N ALA A 145 -5.12 1.01 13.23
CA ALA A 145 -4.65 0.63 11.91
C ALA A 145 -5.50 1.20 10.75
N ASP A 146 -6.73 1.63 11.03
CA ASP A 146 -7.69 2.17 10.06
C ASP A 146 -7.50 3.67 9.80
N MET A 147 -6.67 4.36 10.60
CA MET A 147 -6.49 5.81 10.51
C MET A 147 -6.11 6.26 9.09
N PHE A 148 -5.27 5.49 8.38
CA PHE A 148 -4.90 5.79 7.00
C PHE A 148 -6.10 5.74 6.04
N ILE A 149 -6.86 4.64 6.05
CA ILE A 149 -7.95 4.45 5.09
C ILE A 149 -9.12 5.40 5.39
N LEU A 150 -9.44 5.63 6.66
CA LEU A 150 -10.54 6.50 7.04
C LEU A 150 -10.23 7.97 6.75
N SER A 151 -9.01 8.43 6.99
CA SER A 151 -8.60 9.79 6.62
C SER A 151 -8.51 9.97 5.10
N LEU A 152 -8.06 8.94 4.37
CA LEU A 152 -8.07 8.94 2.90
C LEU A 152 -9.50 9.03 2.34
N LEU A 153 -10.41 8.17 2.81
CA LEU A 153 -11.82 8.20 2.42
C LEU A 153 -12.49 9.51 2.82
N GLY A 154 -12.24 10.01 4.03
CA GLY A 154 -12.73 11.31 4.48
C GLY A 154 -12.27 12.44 3.56
N THR A 155 -10.99 12.44 3.19
CA THR A 155 -10.41 13.46 2.29
C THR A 155 -11.14 13.47 0.95
N THR A 156 -11.31 12.32 0.29
CA THR A 156 -11.91 12.29 -1.05
C THR A 156 -13.43 12.45 -1.02
N THR A 157 -14.11 11.90 -0.02
CA THR A 157 -15.56 12.01 0.11
C THR A 157 -15.97 13.44 0.48
N PHE A 158 -15.34 14.03 1.51
CA PHE A 158 -15.67 15.40 1.90
C PHE A 158 -15.25 16.40 0.83
N GLY A 159 -14.14 16.17 0.13
CA GLY A 159 -13.71 17.00 -1.01
C GLY A 159 -14.71 16.98 -2.16
N LEU A 160 -15.24 15.81 -2.54
CA LEU A 160 -16.24 15.72 -3.60
C LEU A 160 -17.58 16.34 -3.19
N VAL A 161 -18.05 16.06 -1.97
CA VAL A 161 -19.30 16.66 -1.48
C VAL A 161 -19.16 18.18 -1.38
N TRP A 162 -18.02 18.68 -0.90
CA TRP A 162 -17.72 20.10 -0.89
C TRP A 162 -17.81 20.71 -2.30
N SER A 163 -17.16 20.09 -3.29
CA SER A 163 -17.18 20.57 -4.69
C SER A 163 -18.60 20.67 -5.25
N ILE A 164 -19.42 19.64 -5.02
CA ILE A 164 -20.83 19.62 -5.45
C ILE A 164 -21.63 20.73 -4.76
N LEU A 165 -21.50 20.88 -3.44
CA LEU A 165 -22.24 21.90 -2.69
C LEU A 165 -21.82 23.31 -3.09
N GLN A 166 -20.52 23.52 -3.32
CA GLN A 166 -19.98 24.80 -3.80
C GLN A 166 -20.56 25.16 -5.17
N ALA A 167 -20.59 24.22 -6.11
CA ALA A 167 -21.14 24.44 -7.45
C ALA A 167 -22.64 24.79 -7.42
N ASN A 168 -23.38 24.30 -6.42
CA ASN A 168 -24.81 24.56 -6.24
C ASN A 168 -25.11 25.74 -5.29
N GLY A 169 -24.09 26.43 -4.77
CA GLY A 169 -24.29 27.59 -3.88
C GLY A 169 -24.94 27.26 -2.53
N VAL A 170 -24.80 26.02 -2.02
CA VAL A 170 -25.50 25.56 -0.82
C VAL A 170 -24.75 25.98 0.45
N ALA A 171 -25.05 27.17 0.96
CA ALA A 171 -24.60 27.62 2.28
C ALA A 171 -25.59 27.18 3.38
N PRO A 172 -25.14 26.84 4.61
CA PRO A 172 -23.76 26.87 5.12
C PRO A 172 -22.97 25.57 4.87
N TRP A 173 -23.59 24.55 4.27
CA TRP A 173 -23.01 23.21 4.13
C TRP A 173 -21.70 23.18 3.35
N THR A 174 -21.53 24.07 2.37
CA THR A 174 -20.25 24.24 1.66
C THR A 174 -19.09 24.47 2.63
N THR A 175 -19.25 25.34 3.63
CA THR A 175 -18.20 25.64 4.62
C THR A 175 -17.91 24.43 5.52
N VAL A 176 -18.96 23.70 5.92
CA VAL A 176 -18.82 22.50 6.76
C VAL A 176 -18.01 21.42 6.05
N PHE A 177 -18.36 21.10 4.81
CA PHE A 177 -17.65 20.06 4.05
C PHE A 177 -16.22 20.48 3.66
N LEU A 178 -15.98 21.77 3.44
CA LEU A 178 -14.61 22.27 3.29
C LEU A 178 -13.79 22.05 4.56
N ALA A 179 -14.34 22.35 5.73
CA ALA A 179 -13.66 22.13 7.01
C ALA A 179 -13.38 20.65 7.25
N LEU A 180 -14.35 19.78 7.01
CA LEU A 180 -14.18 18.32 7.12
C LEU A 180 -13.12 17.78 6.16
N PHE A 181 -13.09 18.28 4.92
CA PHE A 181 -12.05 17.97 3.95
C PHE A 181 -10.65 18.33 4.47
N ILE A 182 -10.47 19.56 4.96
CA ILE A 182 -9.19 20.02 5.50
C ILE A 182 -8.77 19.23 6.74
N ILE A 183 -9.71 18.91 7.64
CA ILE A 183 -9.42 18.08 8.83
C ILE A 183 -8.98 16.68 8.40
N ALA A 184 -9.72 16.03 7.50
CA ALA A 184 -9.40 14.68 7.03
C ALA A 184 -8.05 14.65 6.29
N ALA A 185 -7.78 15.62 5.43
CA ALA A 185 -6.50 15.76 4.73
C ALA A 185 -5.35 15.97 5.71
N THR A 186 -5.55 16.81 6.73
CA THR A 186 -4.54 17.05 7.77
C THR A 186 -4.26 15.78 8.56
N VAL A 187 -5.28 15.02 8.96
CA VAL A 187 -5.10 13.72 9.64
C VAL A 187 -4.38 12.72 8.72
N LEU A 188 -4.70 12.70 7.43
CA LEU A 188 -4.04 11.82 6.46
C LEU A 188 -2.54 12.11 6.36
N PHE A 189 -2.16 13.36 6.10
CA PHE A 189 -0.77 13.74 5.83
C PHE A 189 0.07 13.96 7.08
N ALA A 190 -0.50 14.44 8.18
CA ALA A 190 0.19 14.55 9.47
C ALA A 190 0.24 13.22 10.23
N GLY A 191 -0.70 12.31 9.95
CA GLY A 191 -0.84 11.01 10.62
C GLY A 191 0.11 9.92 10.14
N VAL A 192 1.14 10.24 9.33
CA VAL A 192 2.02 9.24 8.70
C VAL A 192 2.67 8.31 9.72
N LEU A 193 3.19 8.85 10.84
CA LEU A 193 3.86 8.08 11.89
C LEU A 193 2.94 7.06 12.59
N TRP A 194 1.65 7.38 12.73
CA TRP A 194 0.69 6.57 13.47
C TRP A 194 -0.19 5.70 12.57
N SER A 195 -0.04 5.81 11.27
CA SER A 195 -0.88 5.13 10.29
C SER A 195 -0.09 4.14 9.45
N LYS A 196 -0.79 3.48 8.54
CA LYS A 196 -0.15 2.65 7.52
C LYS A 196 0.52 3.48 6.44
N PHE A 197 0.30 4.79 6.29
CA PHE A 197 0.72 5.58 5.12
C PHE A 197 2.16 5.28 4.69
N ALA A 198 3.13 5.29 5.61
CA ALA A 198 4.55 5.10 5.30
C ALA A 198 4.87 3.81 4.50
N HIS A 199 4.01 2.78 4.59
CA HIS A 199 4.16 1.56 3.79
C HIS A 199 4.20 1.82 2.27
N MET A 200 3.59 2.90 1.78
CA MET A 200 3.60 3.27 0.37
C MET A 200 5.03 3.52 -0.15
N PHE A 201 5.92 4.05 0.69
CA PHE A 201 7.30 4.34 0.33
C PHE A 201 8.21 3.12 0.49
N PHE A 202 7.98 2.30 1.53
CA PHE A 202 8.86 1.18 1.85
C PHE A 202 8.56 -0.10 1.06
N LYS A 203 7.33 -0.27 0.57
CA LYS A 203 6.90 -1.50 -0.12
C LYS A 203 7.64 -1.75 -1.44
N PRO A 204 7.83 -0.75 -2.34
CA PRO A 204 8.64 -0.94 -3.54
C PRO A 204 10.09 -1.34 -3.21
N ALA A 205 10.68 -0.72 -2.19
CA ALA A 205 12.04 -1.04 -1.76
C ALA A 205 12.14 -2.47 -1.21
N ALA A 206 11.15 -2.92 -0.43
CA ALA A 206 11.09 -4.29 0.07
C ALA A 206 10.89 -5.31 -1.07
N ALA A 207 10.05 -5.00 -2.06
CA ALA A 207 9.83 -5.84 -3.23
C ALA A 207 11.09 -5.97 -4.09
N PHE A 208 11.82 -4.87 -4.29
CA PHE A 208 13.14 -4.88 -4.94
C PHE A 208 14.13 -5.77 -4.18
N ASN A 209 14.29 -5.57 -2.88
CA ASN A 209 15.19 -6.36 -2.05
C ASN A 209 14.85 -7.86 -2.09
N LYS A 210 13.57 -8.21 -2.05
CA LYS A 210 13.10 -9.59 -2.17
C LYS A 210 13.51 -10.24 -3.49
N ARG A 211 13.43 -9.51 -4.60
CA ARG A 211 13.85 -10.01 -5.92
C ARG A 211 15.37 -10.15 -6.01
N VAL A 212 16.12 -9.23 -5.41
CA VAL A 212 17.59 -9.31 -5.29
C VAL A 212 17.99 -10.58 -4.54
N ILE A 213 17.44 -10.80 -3.35
CA ILE A 213 17.67 -12.00 -2.51
C ILE A 213 17.32 -13.29 -3.25
N LYS A 214 16.23 -13.28 -4.02
CA LYS A 214 15.87 -14.46 -4.81
C LYS A 214 16.86 -14.72 -5.95
N ALA A 215 17.38 -13.65 -6.57
CA ALA A 215 18.25 -13.74 -7.73
C ALA A 215 19.71 -14.03 -7.38
N ASP A 216 20.20 -13.60 -6.21
CA ASP A 216 21.55 -13.90 -5.72
C ASP A 216 21.64 -15.24 -4.96
N GLY A 217 20.49 -15.90 -4.75
CA GLY A 217 20.36 -17.19 -4.09
C GLY A 217 20.41 -17.13 -2.56
N SER A 218 20.41 -15.93 -1.98
CA SER A 218 20.32 -15.75 -0.53
C SER A 218 18.99 -16.30 0.00
N ARG A 219 19.03 -16.90 1.18
CA ARG A 219 17.89 -17.67 1.72
C ARG A 219 17.19 -17.01 2.91
N GLU A 220 17.50 -15.76 3.24
CA GLU A 220 16.94 -15.05 4.41
C GLU A 220 17.04 -15.82 5.75
N ASN A 221 18.09 -16.63 5.94
CA ASN A 221 18.28 -17.58 7.03
C ASN A 221 17.40 -18.84 6.96
N LEU A 222 16.74 -19.10 5.83
CA LEU A 222 16.08 -20.37 5.56
C LEU A 222 17.13 -21.43 5.18
N PRO A 223 16.94 -22.68 5.62
CA PRO A 223 17.86 -23.76 5.32
C PRO A 223 17.92 -24.03 3.81
N GLU A 224 19.06 -24.59 3.39
CA GLU A 224 19.16 -25.21 2.09
C GLU A 224 18.28 -26.45 2.01
N LEU A 225 17.25 -26.39 1.17
CA LEU A 225 16.29 -27.47 0.97
C LEU A 225 16.91 -28.65 0.20
N GLY A 226 18.10 -28.49 -0.40
CA GLY A 226 18.76 -29.54 -1.19
C GLY A 226 17.93 -30.00 -2.39
N ASP A 227 18.30 -31.17 -2.93
CA ASP A 227 17.51 -31.87 -3.94
C ASP A 227 16.40 -32.67 -3.24
N LEU A 228 15.14 -32.35 -3.50
CA LEU A 228 13.98 -33.04 -2.92
C LEU A 228 13.84 -34.50 -3.41
N SER A 229 14.66 -34.96 -4.36
CA SER A 229 14.75 -36.36 -4.76
C SER A 229 15.87 -37.13 -4.05
N ASP A 230 16.74 -36.45 -3.28
CA ASP A 230 17.88 -37.06 -2.59
C ASP A 230 17.43 -37.92 -1.38
N PRO A 231 17.66 -39.25 -1.39
CA PRO A 231 17.33 -40.12 -0.26
C PRO A 231 18.03 -39.72 1.05
N ALA A 232 19.22 -39.13 0.98
CA ALA A 232 19.95 -38.68 2.18
C ALA A 232 19.26 -37.48 2.84
N LEU A 233 18.67 -36.59 2.04
CA LEU A 233 17.86 -35.48 2.52
C LEU A 233 16.57 -35.98 3.18
N HIS A 234 15.85 -36.91 2.54
CA HIS A 234 14.65 -37.55 3.13
C HIS A 234 14.97 -38.28 4.43
N LYS A 235 16.16 -38.89 4.55
CA LYS A 235 16.58 -39.52 5.80
C LYS A 235 16.85 -38.50 6.92
N ARG A 236 17.36 -37.31 6.57
CA ARG A 236 17.64 -36.22 7.51
C ARG A 236 16.37 -35.48 7.94
N PHE A 237 15.40 -35.37 7.04
CA PHE A 237 14.11 -34.71 7.24
C PHE A 237 12.98 -35.61 6.72
N PRO A 238 12.61 -36.66 7.48
CA PRO A 238 11.64 -37.67 7.05
C PRO A 238 10.22 -37.13 6.86
N ASP A 239 9.95 -35.93 7.38
CA ASP A 239 8.70 -35.20 7.34
C ASP A 239 8.54 -34.28 6.11
N ILE A 240 9.57 -34.13 5.26
CA ILE A 240 9.50 -33.37 3.99
C ILE A 240 8.22 -33.69 3.18
N PRO A 241 7.82 -34.96 2.96
CA PRO A 241 6.62 -35.29 2.21
C PRO A 241 5.32 -34.73 2.80
N GLU A 242 5.26 -34.51 4.12
CA GLU A 242 4.09 -33.93 4.80
C GLU A 242 3.89 -32.45 4.46
N TYR A 243 4.98 -31.72 4.17
CA TYR A 243 4.98 -30.26 3.98
C TYR A 243 5.28 -29.80 2.56
N MET A 244 5.96 -30.61 1.73
CA MET A 244 6.54 -30.19 0.44
C MET A 244 6.01 -30.91 -0.81
N GLY A 245 4.84 -31.58 -0.73
CA GLY A 245 4.17 -32.17 -1.89
C GLY A 245 3.36 -31.16 -2.73
N LYS A 246 2.85 -31.60 -3.90
CA LYS A 246 1.95 -30.79 -4.76
C LYS A 246 0.67 -30.35 -4.02
N ASN A 247 0.21 -31.16 -3.06
CA ASN A 247 -0.88 -30.89 -2.11
C ASN A 247 -0.51 -31.52 -0.75
N PRO A 248 0.21 -30.80 0.14
CA PRO A 248 0.55 -31.32 1.46
C PRO A 248 -0.74 -31.49 2.30
N ALA A 249 -0.99 -32.69 2.82
CA ALA A 249 -2.25 -33.02 3.51
C ALA A 249 -2.54 -32.14 4.74
N ASN A 250 -1.48 -31.62 5.38
CA ASN A 250 -1.57 -30.84 6.61
C ASN A 250 -1.50 -29.31 6.39
N MET A 251 -1.38 -28.85 5.14
CA MET A 251 -1.48 -27.43 4.80
C MET A 251 -2.93 -27.10 4.48
N GLY A 252 -3.71 -26.73 5.51
CA GLY A 252 -5.09 -26.29 5.34
C GLY A 252 -5.22 -25.14 4.32
N LEU A 253 -6.43 -24.92 3.78
CA LEU A 253 -6.68 -23.94 2.71
C LEU A 253 -6.24 -22.49 3.06
N GLY A 254 -5.98 -22.20 4.33
CA GLY A 254 -5.44 -20.91 4.78
C GLY A 254 -6.33 -19.75 4.34
N ILE A 255 -5.76 -18.74 3.68
CA ILE A 255 -6.51 -17.60 3.12
C ILE A 255 -7.45 -17.99 1.95
N LYS A 256 -7.32 -19.21 1.40
CA LYS A 256 -8.24 -19.77 0.41
C LYS A 256 -9.38 -20.57 1.04
N ARG A 257 -9.46 -20.67 2.37
CA ARG A 257 -10.61 -21.28 3.05
C ARG A 257 -11.89 -20.49 2.75
N GLU A 258 -13.04 -21.14 2.89
CA GLU A 258 -14.34 -20.49 2.76
C GLU A 258 -14.41 -19.23 3.63
N GLN A 259 -14.95 -18.14 3.08
CA GLN A 259 -15.19 -16.93 3.86
C GLN A 259 -16.14 -17.31 5.00
N PRO A 260 -15.88 -16.88 6.23
CA PRO A 260 -16.74 -17.28 7.33
C PRO A 260 -18.03 -16.47 7.24
N GLN A 261 -18.99 -16.99 6.48
CA GLN A 261 -20.31 -16.41 6.20
C GLN A 261 -21.41 -17.04 7.06
N HIS A 262 -21.03 -17.91 8.00
CA HIS A 262 -21.96 -18.73 8.78
C HIS A 262 -22.42 -18.09 10.09
N TYR A 263 -22.32 -16.77 10.20
CA TYR A 263 -22.78 -15.99 11.35
C TYR A 263 -23.57 -14.75 10.91
#